data_AF-A0A7V9Z3Y7-F1
#
_entry.id   AF-A0A7V9Z3Y7-F1
#
_cell.length_a   1.000
_cell.length_b   1.000
_cell.length_c   1.000
_cell.angle_alpha   90.00
_cell.angle_beta   90.00
_cell.angle_gamma   90.00
#
_symmetry.space_group_name_H-M   'P 1'
#
loop_
_entity.id
_entity.type
_entity.pdbx_description
1 polymer ?
#
loop_
_entity_poly.entity_id
_entity_poly.type
_entity_poly.pdbx_seq_one_letter_code
_entity_poly.pdbx_strand_id
1 'polypeptide(L)' 'MMRNSAKGEFAQRKASELFHVDFHEFMRKEANHTAFELASEFGLTLKDVQKLKKQLSRS' A
#
# COMPACT_ATOMS: atom_id res chain seq x y z
N MET A 1 18.99 5.34 -25.65
CA MET A 1 18.90 5.42 -24.18
C MET A 1 17.43 5.44 -23.82
N MET A 2 16.86 4.34 -23.31
CA MET A 2 15.54 4.37 -22.68
C MET A 2 15.46 3.16 -21.74
N ARG A 3 15.77 3.39 -20.46
CA ARG A 3 15.65 2.37 -19.41
C ARG A 3 14.41 2.68 -18.58
N ASN A 4 13.44 1.78 -18.68
CA ASN A 4 12.56 1.33 -17.60
C ASN A 4 11.67 2.36 -16.89
N SER A 5 10.34 2.29 -17.05
CA SER A 5 9.38 2.79 -16.03
C SER A 5 7.94 2.26 -16.16
N ALA A 6 7.48 1.77 -17.32
CA ALA A 6 6.07 1.45 -17.50
C ALA A 6 5.53 0.24 -16.69
N LYS A 7 6.35 -0.54 -15.98
CA LYS A 7 5.87 -1.70 -15.19
C LYS A 7 5.51 -1.39 -13.73
N GLY A 8 5.86 -0.20 -13.21
CA GLY A 8 5.52 0.22 -11.84
C GLY A 8 4.04 0.58 -11.67
N GLU A 9 3.51 1.40 -12.59
CA GLU A 9 2.14 1.91 -12.50
C GLU A 9 1.05 0.82 -12.57
N PHE A 10 1.26 -0.24 -13.36
CA PHE A 10 0.28 -1.33 -13.46
C PHE A 10 0.27 -2.25 -12.23
N ALA A 11 1.40 -2.39 -11.54
CA ALA A 11 1.48 -3.16 -10.29
C ALA A 11 0.79 -2.42 -9.15
N GLN A 12 0.92 -1.09 -9.11
CA GLN A 12 0.23 -0.25 -8.14
C GLN A 12 -1.29 -0.37 -8.29
N ARG A 13 -1.82 -0.31 -9.52
CA ARG A 13 -3.28 -0.43 -9.78
C ARG A 13 -3.87 -1.78 -9.36
N LYS A 14 -3.17 -2.89 -9.59
CA LYS A 14 -3.66 -4.23 -9.19
C LYS A 14 -3.66 -4.45 -7.67
N ALA A 15 -2.72 -3.86 -6.94
CA ALA A 15 -2.76 -3.87 -5.48
C ALA A 15 -3.93 -3.02 -4.96
N SER A 16 -4.25 -1.93 -5.67
CA SER A 16 -5.39 -1.07 -5.35
C SER A 16 -6.75 -1.73 -5.51
N GLU A 17 -6.91 -2.67 -6.45
CA GLU A 17 -8.15 -3.42 -6.61
C GLU A 17 -8.32 -4.54 -5.57
N LEU A 18 -7.22 -5.03 -4.97
CA LEU A 18 -7.26 -6.10 -3.98
C LEU A 18 -7.64 -5.62 -2.58
N PHE A 19 -7.42 -4.34 -2.28
CA PHE A 19 -7.75 -3.74 -1.00
C PHE A 19 -8.70 -2.56 -1.24
N HIS A 20 -9.96 -2.67 -0.79
CA HIS A 20 -10.92 -1.56 -0.73
C HIS A 20 -10.51 -0.55 0.36
N VAL A 21 -9.28 -0.05 0.30
CA VAL A 21 -8.72 0.88 1.26
C VAL A 21 -8.27 2.12 0.52
N ASP A 22 -8.53 3.28 1.10
CA ASP A 22 -8.03 4.53 0.54
C ASP A 22 -6.51 4.58 0.77
N PHE A 23 -5.73 4.33 -0.30
CA PHE A 23 -4.27 4.30 -0.24
C PHE A 23 -3.68 5.64 0.17
N HIS A 24 -4.34 6.74 -0.19
CA HIS A 24 -3.86 8.08 0.10
C HIS A 24 -4.06 8.42 1.58
N GLU A 25 -5.14 7.92 2.17
CA GLU A 25 -5.35 7.97 3.61
C GLU A 25 -4.41 7.01 4.35
N PHE A 26 -4.27 5.77 3.85
CA PHE A 26 -3.37 4.77 4.43
C PHE A 26 -1.93 5.29 4.49
N MET A 27 -1.39 5.88 3.42
CA MET A 27 -0.04 6.47 3.42
C MET A 27 0.10 7.62 4.43
N ARG A 28 -0.91 8.49 4.54
CA ARG A 28 -0.89 9.61 5.51
C ARG A 28 -0.89 9.11 6.94
N LYS A 29 -1.71 8.09 7.21
CA LYS A 29 -1.82 7.48 8.54
C LYS A 29 -0.62 6.61 8.87
N GLU A 30 -0.02 5.93 7.90
CA GLU A 30 1.13 5.04 8.09
C GLU A 30 2.35 5.74 8.70
N ALA A 31 2.55 7.02 8.42
CA ALA A 31 3.62 7.81 9.01
C ALA A 31 3.43 8.08 10.52
N ASN A 32 2.19 8.01 11.03
CA ASN A 32 1.83 8.39 12.41
C ASN A 32 1.19 7.26 13.22
N HIS A 33 0.71 6.20 12.58
CA HIS A 33 -0.02 5.10 13.20
C HIS A 33 0.76 3.80 13.13
N THR A 34 0.56 2.96 14.14
CA THR A 34 1.15 1.62 14.17
C THR A 34 0.41 0.67 13.22
N ALA A 35 1.06 -0.44 12.85
CA ALA A 35 0.45 -1.44 11.98
C ALA A 35 -0.87 -2.02 12.53
N PHE A 36 -1.02 -2.03 13.86
CA PHE A 36 -2.23 -2.48 14.54
C PHE A 36 -3.39 -1.50 14.38
N GLU A 37 -3.14 -0.20 14.55
CA GLU A 37 -4.15 0.84 14.35
C GLU A 37 -4.61 0.89 12.90
N LEU A 38 -3.68 0.81 11.95
CA LEU A 38 -4.00 0.72 10.52
C LEU A 38 -4.82 -0.54 10.19
N ALA A 39 -4.48 -1.68 10.80
CA ALA A 39 -5.26 -2.91 10.61
C ALA A 39 -6.71 -2.73 11.08
N SER A 40 -6.91 -2.14 12.27
CA SER A 40 -8.23 -1.90 12.84
C SER A 40 -9.05 -0.89 12.04
N GLU A 41 -8.44 0.24 11.64
CA GLU A 41 -9.16 1.30 10.91
C GLU A 41 -9.55 0.91 9.50
N PHE A 42 -8.68 0.21 8.78
CA PHE A 42 -8.91 -0.17 7.39
C PHE A 42 -9.54 -1.56 7.23
N GLY A 43 -9.89 -2.23 8.34
CA GLY A 43 -10.42 -3.60 8.31
C GLY A 43 -9.44 -4.61 7.70
N LEU A 44 -8.13 -4.36 7.85
CA LEU A 44 -7.06 -5.17 7.30
C LEU A 44 -6.46 -6.07 8.36
N THR A 45 -5.80 -7.15 7.95
CA THR A 45 -4.95 -7.90 8.87
C THR A 45 -3.58 -7.23 8.98
N LEU A 46 -2.87 -7.47 10.10
CA LEU A 46 -1.47 -7.04 10.26
C LEU A 46 -0.57 -7.51 9.11
N LYS A 47 -0.87 -8.68 8.53
CA LYS A 47 -0.16 -9.22 7.36
C LYS A 47 -0.41 -8.37 6.11
N ASP A 48 -1.65 -7.94 5.89
CA ASP A 48 -2.01 -7.08 4.76
C ASP A 48 -1.36 -5.71 4.87
N VAL A 49 -1.34 -5.12 6.07
CA VAL A 49 -0.62 -3.87 6.36
C VAL A 49 0.88 -4.01 6.03
N GLN A 50 1.51 -5.11 6.42
CA GLN A 50 2.92 -5.37 6.05
C GLN A 50 3.11 -5.58 4.55
N LYS A 51 2.17 -6.24 3.88
CA LYS A 51 2.22 -6.47 2.42
C LYS A 51 2.08 -5.15 1.67
N LEU A 52 1.18 -4.27 2.11
CA LEU A 52 1.01 -2.91 1.60
C LEU A 52 2.28 -2.08 1.77
N LYS A 53 2.89 -2.08 2.97
CA LYS A 53 4.17 -1.42 3.22
C LYS A 53 5.27 -1.91 2.28
N LYS A 54 5.40 -3.23 2.10
CA LYS A 54 6.38 -3.83 1.19
C LYS A 54 6.15 -3.46 -0.27
N GLN A 55 4.89 -3.31 -0.69
CA GLN A 55 4.56 -2.86 -2.05
C GLN A 55 4.91 -1.38 -2.23
N LEU A 56 4.70 -0.56 -1.20
CA LEU A 56 5.04 0.87 -1.17
C LEU A 56 6.54 1.10 -1.34
N SER A 57 7.37 0.41 -0.55
CA SER A 57 8.83 0.58 -0.59
C SER A 57 9.49 0.03 -1.85
N ARG A 58 8.74 -0.65 -2.72
CA ARG A 58 9.25 -1.29 -3.94
C ARG A 58 8.96 -0.49 -5.22
N SER A 59 8.29 0.66 -5.10
CA SER A 59 7.98 1.57 -6.21
C SER A 59 8.91 2.77 -6.22
#